data_AF-A0A928JTP1-F1
#
_entry.id   AF-A0A928JTP1-F1
#
_cell.length_a   1.000
_cell.length_b   1.000
_cell.length_c   1.000
_cell.angle_alpha   90.00
_cell.angle_beta   90.00
_cell.angle_gamma   90.00
#
_symmetry.space_group_name_H-M   'P 1'
#
loop_
_entity.id
_entity.type
_entity.pdbx_description
1 polymer ?
#
loop_
_entity_poly.entity_id
_entity_poly.type
_entity_poly.pdbx_seq_one_letter_code
_entity_poly.pdbx_strand_id
1 'polypeptide(L)'
;MCNCNGNNLADWIMVIITAIYVGATIAIFITNRKSEKAAYSQLEVSKQQFEETKRLECLPCFDLQIKTCETGDFQEIDLTEKLGGEIVIQAYELQLYNIGKGISKNTKCSISTDSLKEQVLATFPLMPLQKCIMLYPMFCADTNGFKENIISAIITLTFDDLLGNKYMQDICVEFIYKLNILDMRIDEIQAPKKFQVPGNFEQGF
;
A
#
# COMPACT_ATOMS: atom_id res chain seq x y z
N MET A 1 61.06 69.63 -27.33
CA MET A 1 60.52 68.34 -27.81
C MET A 1 61.24 67.23 -27.06
N CYS A 2 60.55 66.48 -26.19
CA CYS A 2 61.01 65.16 -25.72
C CYS A 2 59.82 64.33 -25.22
N ASN A 3 59.27 63.55 -26.15
CA ASN A 3 58.76 62.18 -26.05
C ASN A 3 57.76 61.80 -24.93
N CYS A 4 56.47 62.01 -25.20
CA CYS A 4 55.38 61.23 -24.61
C CYS A 4 55.30 59.85 -25.28
N ASN A 5 55.96 58.83 -24.74
CA ASN A 5 55.81 57.44 -25.19
C ASN A 5 55.82 56.45 -24.01
N GLY A 6 55.04 56.77 -22.96
CA GLY A 6 54.91 55.94 -21.76
C GLY A 6 53.48 55.49 -21.42
N ASN A 7 52.48 55.70 -22.29
CA ASN A 7 51.07 55.63 -21.89
C ASN A 7 50.19 54.65 -22.68
N ASN A 8 50.76 53.64 -23.37
CA ASN A 8 49.95 52.63 -24.07
C ASN A 8 50.08 51.23 -23.46
N LEU A 9 51.25 50.86 -22.95
CA LEU A 9 51.47 49.50 -22.43
C LEU A 9 50.78 49.28 -21.07
N ALA A 10 50.90 50.25 -20.15
CA ALA A 10 50.32 50.15 -18.81
C ALA A 10 48.78 50.13 -18.83
N ASP A 11 48.18 50.98 -19.67
CA ASP A 11 46.72 51.05 -19.82
C ASP A 11 46.14 49.77 -20.46
N TRP A 12 46.80 49.21 -21.48
CA TRP A 12 46.39 47.93 -22.07
C TRP A 12 46.55 46.75 -21.11
N ILE A 13 47.61 46.73 -20.28
CA ILE A 13 47.80 45.70 -19.26
C ILE A 13 46.68 45.76 -18.20
N MET A 14 46.27 46.95 -17.77
CA MET A 14 45.17 47.14 -16.83
C MET A 14 43.84 46.60 -17.37
N VAL A 15 43.56 46.84 -18.66
CA VAL A 15 42.36 46.32 -19.34
C VAL A 15 42.37 44.79 -19.40
N ILE A 16 43.52 44.18 -19.71
CA ILE A 16 43.67 42.71 -19.80
C ILE A 16 43.43 42.05 -18.43
N ILE A 17 44.03 42.58 -17.37
CA ILE A 17 43.84 42.05 -16.01
C ILE A 17 42.37 42.16 -15.59
N THR A 18 41.72 43.28 -15.89
CA THR A 18 40.30 43.48 -15.59
C THR A 18 39.41 42.50 -16.36
N ALA A 19 39.70 42.25 -17.64
CA ALA A 19 38.96 41.29 -18.46
C ALA A 19 39.07 39.84 -17.92
N ILE A 20 40.27 39.44 -17.48
CA ILE A 20 40.49 38.13 -16.86
C ILE A 20 39.70 38.00 -15.55
N TYR A 21 39.72 39.03 -14.71
CA TYR A 21 39.00 39.03 -13.43
C TYR A 21 37.48 38.94 -13.61
N VAL A 22 36.91 39.71 -14.55
CA VAL A 22 35.47 39.66 -14.87
C VAL A 22 35.11 38.30 -15.48
N GLY A 23 35.94 37.76 -16.38
CA GLY A 23 35.76 36.43 -16.95
C GLY A 23 35.71 35.33 -15.89
N ALA A 24 36.64 35.36 -14.92
CA ALA A 24 36.64 34.43 -13.79
C ALA A 24 35.38 34.56 -12.91
N THR A 25 34.94 35.80 -12.65
CA THR A 25 33.75 36.06 -11.84
C THR A 25 32.48 35.52 -12.50
N ILE A 26 32.33 35.71 -13.82
CA ILE A 26 31.20 35.18 -14.60
C ILE A 26 31.23 33.65 -14.62
N ALA A 27 32.41 33.03 -14.78
CA ALA A 27 32.55 31.58 -14.78
C ALA A 27 32.14 30.95 -13.43
N ILE A 28 32.55 31.56 -12.30
CA ILE A 28 32.16 31.14 -10.96
C ILE A 28 30.64 31.31 -10.76
N PHE A 29 30.07 32.43 -11.20
CA PHE A 29 28.63 32.69 -11.09
C PHE A 29 27.78 31.66 -11.85
N ILE A 30 28.15 31.32 -13.09
CA ILE A 30 27.46 30.31 -13.88
C ILE A 30 27.55 28.93 -13.22
N THR A 31 28.74 28.59 -12.70
CA THR A 31 28.97 27.31 -12.02
C THR A 31 28.14 27.21 -10.74
N ASN A 32 28.10 28.27 -9.92
CA ASN A 32 27.30 28.31 -8.70
C ASN A 32 25.80 28.18 -8.98
N ARG A 33 25.28 28.86 -10.01
CA ARG A 33 23.85 28.74 -10.37
C ARG A 33 23.47 27.35 -10.86
N LYS A 34 24.39 26.64 -11.53
CA LYS A 34 24.18 25.24 -11.95
C LYS A 34 24.24 24.29 -10.75
N SER A 35 25.18 24.53 -9.83
CA SER A 35 25.32 23.75 -8.58
C SER A 35 24.14 23.93 -7.65
N GLU A 36 23.60 25.14 -7.49
CA GLU A 36 22.38 25.37 -6.71
C GLU A 36 21.20 24.59 -7.28
N LYS A 37 20.95 24.67 -8.60
CA LYS A 37 19.86 23.91 -9.23
C LYS A 37 20.03 22.40 -9.05
N ALA A 38 21.26 21.89 -9.16
CA ALA A 38 21.56 20.49 -8.91
C ALA A 38 21.35 20.11 -7.45
N ALA A 39 21.73 20.97 -6.50
CA ALA A 39 21.50 20.77 -5.08
C ALA A 39 20.01 20.78 -4.73
N TYR A 40 19.21 21.71 -5.29
CA TYR A 40 17.75 21.72 -5.13
C TYR A 40 17.10 20.45 -5.67
N SER A 41 17.50 20.00 -6.86
CA SER A 41 16.98 18.73 -7.42
C SER A 41 17.37 17.52 -6.56
N GLN A 42 18.59 17.49 -6.03
CA GLN A 42 19.04 16.42 -5.14
C GLN A 42 18.30 16.46 -3.80
N LEU A 43 18.04 17.65 -3.25
CA LEU A 43 17.27 17.83 -2.02
C LEU A 43 15.81 17.40 -2.23
N GLU A 44 15.20 17.70 -3.37
CA GLU A 44 13.83 17.29 -3.69
C GLU A 44 13.73 15.76 -3.79
N VAL A 45 14.64 15.13 -4.54
CA VAL A 45 14.69 13.66 -4.66
C VAL A 45 15.01 13.02 -3.30
N SER A 46 15.94 13.59 -2.53
CA SER A 46 16.28 13.09 -1.20
C SER A 46 15.10 13.21 -0.23
N LYS A 47 14.33 14.29 -0.30
CA LYS A 47 13.12 14.48 0.49
C LYS A 47 12.05 13.46 0.10
N GLN A 48 11.82 13.24 -1.19
CA GLN A 48 10.90 12.21 -1.67
C GLN A 48 11.31 10.81 -1.21
N GLN A 49 12.61 10.48 -1.34
CA GLN A 49 13.15 9.21 -0.86
C GLN A 49 13.01 9.07 0.67
N PHE A 50 13.22 10.13 1.43
CA PHE A 50 13.05 10.14 2.87
C PHE A 50 11.58 9.92 3.26
N GLU A 51 10.64 10.62 2.61
CA GLU A 51 9.21 10.45 2.84
C GLU A 51 8.72 9.04 2.47
N GLU A 52 9.21 8.48 1.36
CA GLU A 52 8.88 7.11 0.94
C GLU A 52 9.49 6.06 1.89
N THR A 53 10.72 6.26 2.34
CA THR A 53 11.37 5.39 3.32
C THR A 53 10.60 5.40 4.64
N LYS A 54 10.26 6.58 5.15
CA LYS A 54 9.46 6.74 6.36
C LYS A 54 8.07 6.10 6.22
N ARG A 55 7.46 6.19 5.03
CA ARG A 55 6.20 5.53 4.72
C ARG A 55 6.35 4.00 4.81
N LEU A 56 7.38 3.43 4.19
CA LEU A 56 7.64 1.98 4.23
C LEU A 56 7.93 1.47 5.65
N GLU A 57 8.62 2.27 6.47
CA GLU A 57 8.82 1.96 7.90
C GLU A 57 7.52 1.97 8.72
N CYS A 58 6.51 2.72 8.26
CA CYS A 58 5.22 2.84 8.93
C CYS A 58 4.10 2.06 8.24
N LEU A 59 4.40 1.22 7.24
CA LEU A 59 3.40 0.51 6.45
C LEU A 59 2.92 -0.76 7.17
N PRO A 60 1.62 -0.87 7.50
CA PRO A 60 1.02 -2.13 7.90
C PRO A 60 0.90 -3.06 6.68
N CYS A 61 1.11 -4.36 6.90
CA CYS A 61 0.96 -5.38 5.88
C CYS A 61 0.45 -6.63 6.56
N PHE A 62 -0.57 -7.26 5.99
CA PHE A 62 -1.21 -8.39 6.62
C PHE A 62 -0.90 -9.69 5.91
N ASP A 63 -0.68 -10.71 6.72
CA ASP A 63 -0.69 -12.11 6.35
C ASP A 63 -1.93 -12.78 6.93
N LEU A 64 -2.47 -13.77 6.23
CA LEU A 64 -3.66 -14.50 6.64
C LEU A 64 -3.32 -15.99 6.77
N GLN A 65 -3.72 -16.60 7.88
CA GLN A 65 -3.70 -18.04 8.04
C GLN A 65 -5.12 -18.53 8.29
N ILE A 66 -5.50 -19.62 7.64
CA ILE A 66 -6.83 -20.19 7.72
C ILE A 66 -6.72 -21.53 8.41
N LYS A 67 -7.58 -21.78 9.39
CA LYS A 67 -7.76 -23.11 9.98
C LYS A 67 -9.23 -23.48 9.91
N THR A 68 -9.51 -24.72 9.53
CA THR A 68 -10.82 -25.31 9.75
C THR A 68 -11.03 -25.50 11.24
N CYS A 69 -12.17 -25.06 11.75
CA CYS A 69 -12.58 -25.44 13.09
C CYS A 69 -12.92 -26.94 13.04
N GLU A 70 -12.37 -27.71 13.98
CA GLU A 70 -12.88 -29.06 14.21
C GLU A 70 -14.39 -28.95 14.46
N THR A 71 -15.17 -29.81 13.80
CA THR A 71 -16.62 -29.91 13.94
C THR A 71 -16.98 -30.32 15.36
N GLY A 72 -16.84 -29.42 16.32
CA GLY A 72 -17.52 -29.48 17.61
C GLY A 72 -18.94 -28.98 17.42
N ASP A 73 -19.91 -29.64 18.06
CA ASP A 73 -21.37 -29.40 18.09
C ASP A 73 -21.83 -28.05 17.53
N PHE A 74 -21.79 -27.89 16.20
CA PHE A 74 -22.52 -26.81 15.55
C PHE A 74 -23.99 -27.21 15.60
N GLN A 75 -24.82 -26.34 16.18
CA GLN A 75 -26.27 -26.56 16.18
C GLN A 75 -26.75 -26.62 14.74
N GLU A 76 -27.40 -27.73 14.39
CA GLU A 76 -28.13 -27.91 13.14
C GLU A 76 -29.20 -26.80 13.07
N ILE A 77 -29.05 -25.89 12.12
CA ILE A 77 -30.07 -24.87 11.85
C ILE A 77 -31.10 -25.55 10.95
N ASP A 78 -32.22 -25.95 11.56
CA ASP A 78 -33.33 -26.58 10.86
C ASP A 78 -34.03 -25.55 9.95
N LEU A 79 -33.64 -25.54 8.68
CA LEU A 79 -34.21 -24.66 7.66
C LEU A 79 -35.53 -25.27 7.17
N THR A 80 -36.62 -24.94 7.90
CA THR A 80 -38.04 -25.22 7.59
C THR A 80 -38.30 -25.90 6.23
N GLU A 81 -38.47 -27.24 6.25
CA GLU A 81 -39.14 -28.22 5.36
C GLU A 81 -39.30 -27.98 3.82
N LYS A 82 -38.87 -26.86 3.23
CA LYS A 82 -39.20 -26.47 1.86
C LYS A 82 -38.02 -26.40 0.89
N LEU A 83 -36.80 -26.66 1.36
CA LEU A 83 -35.61 -26.70 0.51
C LEU A 83 -35.00 -28.10 0.60
N GLY A 84 -35.37 -28.96 -0.36
CA GLY A 84 -34.69 -30.23 -0.56
C GLY A 84 -33.30 -29.95 -1.15
N GLY A 85 -32.27 -30.18 -0.35
CA GLY A 85 -30.85 -30.05 -0.72
C GLY A 85 -29.95 -30.39 0.48
N GLU A 86 -28.77 -30.94 0.22
CA GLU A 86 -27.75 -31.09 1.25
C GLU A 86 -27.14 -29.71 1.54
N ILE A 87 -27.19 -29.28 2.81
CA ILE A 87 -26.56 -28.04 3.25
C ILE A 87 -25.27 -28.41 3.97
N VAL A 88 -24.16 -27.91 3.47
CA VAL A 88 -22.85 -28.09 4.08
C VAL A 88 -22.49 -26.82 4.84
N ILE A 89 -22.21 -26.97 6.13
CA ILE A 89 -21.82 -25.89 7.03
C ILE A 89 -20.38 -26.15 7.47
N GLN A 90 -19.50 -25.18 7.23
CA GLN A 90 -18.12 -25.22 7.71
C GLN A 90 -17.74 -23.88 8.33
N ALA A 91 -17.16 -23.91 9.52
CA ALA A 91 -16.58 -22.74 10.16
C ALA A 91 -15.07 -22.70 9.95
N TYR A 92 -14.57 -21.50 9.68
CA TYR A 92 -13.16 -21.20 9.51
C TYR A 92 -12.68 -20.22 10.56
N GLU A 93 -11.54 -20.51 11.17
CA GLU A 93 -10.78 -19.57 11.98
C GLU A 93 -9.79 -18.82 11.08
N LEU A 94 -10.07 -17.54 10.85
CA LEU A 94 -9.23 -16.62 10.11
C LEU A 94 -8.28 -15.92 11.06
N GLN A 95 -6.98 -16.16 10.92
CA GLN A 95 -5.93 -15.60 11.75
C GLN A 95 -5.17 -14.55 10.94
N LEU A 96 -5.42 -13.28 11.24
CA LEU A 96 -4.78 -12.17 10.57
C LEU A 96 -3.57 -11.69 11.37
N TYR A 97 -2.42 -11.59 10.73
CA TYR A 97 -1.16 -11.16 11.32
C TYR A 97 -0.68 -9.88 10.67
N ASN A 98 -0.39 -8.84 11.45
CA ASN A 98 0.32 -7.68 10.91
C ASN A 98 1.82 -7.98 10.87
N ILE A 99 2.31 -8.38 9.70
CA ILE A 99 3.73 -8.64 9.42
C ILE A 99 4.47 -7.35 9.00
N GLY A 100 3.74 -6.26 8.80
CA GLY A 100 4.31 -4.95 8.52
C GLY A 100 4.94 -4.30 9.75
N LYS A 101 5.70 -3.22 9.50
CA LYS A 101 6.32 -2.42 10.57
C LYS A 101 5.39 -1.34 11.12
N GLY A 102 4.32 -1.03 10.39
CA GLY A 102 3.33 -0.02 10.74
C GLY A 102 2.22 -0.49 11.66
N ILE A 103 1.70 0.41 12.48
CA ILE A 103 0.42 0.20 13.19
C ILE A 103 -0.72 0.49 12.24
N SER A 104 -1.68 -0.43 12.15
CA SER A 104 -2.93 -0.19 11.43
C SER A 104 -3.98 0.43 12.35
N LYS A 105 -4.68 1.43 11.82
CA LYS A 105 -5.86 2.04 12.43
C LYS A 105 -7.07 1.71 11.57
N ASN A 106 -8.23 1.62 12.22
CA ASN A 106 -9.53 1.42 11.56
C ASN A 106 -9.52 0.23 10.59
N THR A 107 -8.80 -0.85 10.88
CA THR A 107 -8.73 -1.99 9.97
C THR A 107 -10.10 -2.63 9.90
N LYS A 108 -10.69 -2.63 8.71
CA LYS A 108 -11.92 -3.32 8.39
C LYS A 108 -11.58 -4.52 7.52
N CYS A 109 -11.99 -5.70 7.97
CA CYS A 109 -11.91 -6.95 7.24
C CYS A 109 -13.29 -7.29 6.70
N SER A 110 -13.41 -7.47 5.39
CA SER A 110 -14.62 -7.94 4.75
C SER A 110 -14.34 -9.07 3.78
N ILE A 111 -15.36 -9.89 3.52
CA ILE A 111 -15.32 -10.97 2.54
C ILE A 111 -16.43 -10.77 1.51
N SER A 112 -16.13 -11.08 0.26
CA SER A 112 -17.11 -11.10 -0.83
C SER A 112 -16.87 -12.29 -1.75
N THR A 113 -17.94 -12.79 -2.35
CA THR A 113 -17.89 -13.81 -3.41
C THR A 113 -18.73 -13.32 -4.60
N ASP A 114 -18.66 -14.02 -5.73
CA ASP A 114 -19.54 -13.75 -6.87
C ASP A 114 -21.03 -13.79 -6.50
N SER A 115 -21.39 -14.60 -5.50
CA SER A 115 -22.79 -14.83 -5.08
C SER A 115 -23.18 -14.06 -3.81
N LEU A 116 -22.20 -13.61 -3.01
CA LEU A 116 -22.42 -12.97 -1.72
C LEU A 116 -21.91 -11.53 -1.77
N LYS A 117 -22.81 -10.57 -1.52
CA LYS A 117 -22.43 -9.17 -1.30
C LYS A 117 -21.47 -9.06 -0.12
N GLU A 118 -20.61 -8.04 -0.16
CA GLU A 118 -19.61 -7.76 0.87
C GLU A 118 -20.19 -7.89 2.29
N GLN A 119 -19.59 -8.80 3.08
CA GLN A 119 -19.90 -8.97 4.50
C GLN A 119 -18.72 -8.49 5.34
N VAL A 120 -18.98 -7.60 6.28
CA VAL A 120 -17.96 -7.13 7.22
C VAL A 120 -17.78 -8.18 8.31
N LEU A 121 -16.55 -8.68 8.44
CA LEU A 121 -16.18 -9.69 9.44
C LEU A 121 -15.84 -9.03 10.76
N ALA A 122 -15.00 -7.99 10.73
CA ALA A 122 -14.57 -7.30 11.94
C ALA A 122 -13.98 -5.91 11.63
N THR A 123 -13.88 -5.09 12.68
CA THR A 123 -13.16 -3.81 12.65
C THR A 123 -12.30 -3.69 13.90
N PHE A 124 -10.98 -3.47 13.74
CA PHE A 124 -10.02 -3.45 14.84
C PHE A 124 -8.75 -2.65 14.48
N PRO A 125 -8.00 -2.13 15.45
CA PRO A 125 -6.60 -1.74 15.24
C PRO A 125 -5.68 -2.97 15.36
N LEU A 126 -4.56 -3.00 14.61
CA LEU A 126 -3.56 -4.06 14.74
C LEU A 126 -2.14 -3.50 14.77
N MET A 127 -1.41 -3.72 15.87
CA MET A 127 0.00 -3.33 15.98
C MET A 127 0.91 -4.34 15.24
N PRO A 128 2.16 -3.98 14.93
CA PRO A 128 3.14 -4.91 14.38
C PRO A 128 3.26 -6.18 15.22
N LEU A 129 3.33 -7.33 14.55
CA LEU A 129 3.43 -8.67 15.14
C LEU A 129 2.24 -9.09 16.01
N GLN A 130 1.15 -8.32 16.01
CA GLN A 130 -0.10 -8.74 16.64
C GLN A 130 -0.93 -9.60 15.70
N LYS A 131 -1.72 -10.46 16.35
CA LYS A 131 -2.63 -11.41 15.73
C LYS A 131 -4.06 -11.03 16.08
N CYS A 132 -4.94 -11.03 15.09
CA CYS A 132 -6.38 -11.04 15.26
C CYS A 132 -6.92 -12.41 14.85
N ILE A 133 -7.88 -12.93 15.61
CA ILE A 133 -8.58 -14.18 15.30
C ILE A 133 -10.05 -13.84 15.06
N MET A 134 -10.57 -14.26 13.91
CA MET A 134 -11.95 -14.09 13.50
C MET A 134 -12.55 -15.46 13.16
N LEU A 135 -13.83 -15.64 13.45
CA LEU A 135 -14.57 -16.82 13.03
C LEU A 135 -15.47 -16.45 11.85
N TYR A 136 -15.39 -17.24 10.79
CA TYR A 136 -16.22 -17.10 9.61
C TYR A 136 -16.99 -18.41 9.34
N PRO A 137 -18.31 -18.45 9.60
CA PRO A 137 -19.15 -19.57 9.20
C PRO A 137 -19.56 -19.42 7.73
N MET A 138 -19.31 -20.46 6.93
CA MET A 138 -19.82 -20.55 5.57
C MET A 138 -20.94 -21.58 5.47
N PHE A 139 -22.04 -21.15 4.87
CA PHE A 139 -23.21 -21.98 4.59
C PHE A 139 -23.28 -22.20 3.08
N CYS A 140 -23.30 -23.46 2.65
CA CYS A 140 -23.51 -23.80 1.25
C CYS A 140 -24.73 -24.71 1.10
N ALA A 141 -25.78 -24.21 0.44
CA ALA A 141 -27.04 -24.91 0.26
C ALA A 141 -27.28 -25.43 -1.17
N ASP A 142 -26.42 -25.05 -2.13
CA ASP A 142 -26.54 -25.48 -3.52
C ASP A 142 -25.17 -25.69 -4.13
N THR A 143 -24.90 -26.91 -4.62
CA THR A 143 -23.66 -27.23 -5.33
C THR A 143 -23.59 -26.56 -6.71
N ASN A 144 -24.71 -26.07 -7.25
CA ASN A 144 -24.76 -25.33 -8.52
C ASN A 144 -24.04 -23.98 -8.47
N GLY A 145 -23.76 -23.45 -7.27
CA GLY A 145 -22.95 -22.23 -7.08
C GLY A 145 -21.46 -22.47 -7.26
N PHE A 146 -20.99 -23.72 -7.18
CA PHE A 146 -19.61 -24.04 -7.47
C PHE A 146 -19.40 -24.21 -8.97
N LYS A 147 -18.42 -23.49 -9.53
CA LYS A 147 -17.86 -23.86 -10.83
C LYS A 147 -16.78 -24.89 -10.56
N GLU A 148 -16.94 -26.11 -11.05
CA GLU A 148 -15.94 -27.18 -10.89
C GLU A 148 -15.62 -27.52 -9.42
N ASN A 149 -16.61 -27.40 -8.52
CA ASN A 149 -16.44 -27.54 -7.06
C ASN A 149 -15.58 -26.44 -6.40
N ILE A 150 -15.44 -25.27 -7.04
CA ILE A 150 -14.71 -24.12 -6.50
C ILE A 150 -15.63 -22.89 -6.39
N ILE A 151 -15.53 -22.17 -5.28
CA ILE A 151 -16.06 -20.81 -5.10
C ILE A 151 -14.88 -19.89 -4.78
N SER A 152 -14.63 -18.92 -5.65
CA SER A 152 -13.64 -17.88 -5.38
C SER A 152 -14.23 -16.79 -4.49
N ALA A 153 -13.43 -16.31 -3.55
CA ALA A 153 -13.76 -15.21 -2.68
C ALA A 153 -12.58 -14.27 -2.53
N ILE A 154 -12.89 -13.03 -2.17
CA ILE A 154 -11.89 -12.01 -1.89
C ILE A 154 -12.13 -11.53 -0.48
N ILE A 155 -11.10 -11.66 0.36
CA ILE A 155 -11.02 -11.01 1.66
C ILE A 155 -10.32 -9.67 1.43
N THR A 156 -11.06 -8.58 1.63
CA THR A 156 -10.54 -7.22 1.48
C THR A 156 -10.28 -6.61 2.86
N LEU A 157 -9.04 -6.14 3.04
CA LEU A 157 -8.61 -5.40 4.21
C LEU A 157 -8.46 -3.93 3.83
N THR A 158 -9.18 -3.06 4.52
CA THR A 158 -9.00 -1.61 4.41
C THR A 158 -8.50 -1.06 5.72
N PHE A 159 -7.49 -0.19 5.69
CA PHE A 159 -6.84 0.29 6.90
C PHE A 159 -6.09 1.60 6.69
N ASP A 160 -5.86 2.32 7.79
CA ASP A 160 -5.09 3.56 7.81
C ASP A 160 -3.73 3.33 8.49
N ASP A 161 -2.67 3.98 8.01
CA ASP A 161 -1.40 4.06 8.75
C ASP A 161 -1.41 5.20 9.78
N LEU A 162 -0.33 5.31 10.57
CA LEU A 162 -0.18 6.38 11.56
C LEU A 162 -0.11 7.79 10.93
N LEU A 163 0.29 7.89 9.67
CA LEU A 163 0.41 9.13 8.91
C LEU A 163 -0.92 9.53 8.24
N GLY A 164 -1.98 8.73 8.41
CA GLY A 164 -3.30 8.99 7.85
C GLY A 164 -3.46 8.55 6.39
N ASN A 165 -2.50 7.82 5.83
CA ASN A 165 -2.67 7.22 4.51
C ASN A 165 -3.59 6.01 4.61
N LYS A 166 -4.47 5.87 3.62
CA LYS A 166 -5.41 4.74 3.53
C LYS A 166 -4.91 3.70 2.54
N TYR A 167 -5.09 2.44 2.89
CA TYR A 167 -4.65 1.30 2.10
C TYR A 167 -5.76 0.27 1.95
N MET A 168 -5.64 -0.51 0.88
CA MET A 168 -6.42 -1.69 0.61
C MET A 168 -5.47 -2.86 0.32
N GLN A 169 -5.76 -4.01 0.89
CA GLN A 169 -5.05 -5.24 0.62
C GLN A 169 -6.08 -6.34 0.34
N ASP A 170 -5.99 -6.95 -0.83
CA ASP A 170 -6.88 -8.03 -1.24
C ASP A 170 -6.17 -9.37 -1.06
N ILE A 171 -6.90 -10.32 -0.50
CA ILE A 171 -6.47 -11.70 -0.30
C ILE A 171 -7.47 -12.60 -1.03
N CYS A 172 -7.02 -13.20 -2.13
CA CYS A 172 -7.79 -14.13 -2.92
C CYS A 172 -7.80 -15.50 -2.23
N VAL A 173 -8.99 -16.04 -2.02
CA VAL A 173 -9.19 -17.34 -1.38
C VAL A 173 -10.16 -18.17 -2.20
N GLU A 174 -9.99 -19.48 -2.14
CA GLU A 174 -10.85 -20.45 -2.83
C GLU A 174 -11.47 -21.41 -1.81
N PHE A 175 -12.77 -21.59 -1.91
CA PHE A 175 -13.48 -22.66 -1.24
C PHE A 175 -13.61 -23.84 -2.18
N ILE A 176 -13.08 -25.00 -1.76
CA ILE A 176 -13.02 -26.21 -2.57
C ILE A 176 -13.91 -27.27 -1.93
N TYR A 177 -14.90 -27.75 -2.66
CA TYR A 177 -15.80 -28.80 -2.22
C TYR A 177 -15.31 -30.18 -2.67
N LYS A 178 -14.93 -31.06 -1.73
CA LYS A 178 -14.45 -32.42 -2.01
C LYS A 178 -14.97 -33.40 -0.97
N LEU A 179 -15.58 -34.50 -1.41
CA LEU A 179 -16.01 -35.61 -0.55
C LEU A 179 -16.90 -35.16 0.63
N ASN A 180 -17.84 -34.25 0.36
CA ASN A 180 -18.74 -33.65 1.37
C ASN A 180 -18.01 -32.80 2.44
N ILE A 181 -16.80 -32.34 2.14
CA ILE A 181 -16.02 -31.44 2.98
C ILE A 181 -15.76 -30.16 2.19
N LEU A 182 -15.93 -29.02 2.86
CA LEU A 182 -15.57 -27.70 2.32
C LEU A 182 -14.18 -27.31 2.86
N ASP A 183 -13.18 -27.26 1.99
CA ASP A 183 -11.83 -26.76 2.31
C ASP A 183 -11.70 -25.30 1.88
N MET A 184 -10.89 -24.51 2.57
CA MET A 184 -10.62 -23.12 2.21
C MET A 184 -9.13 -22.90 2.08
N ARG A 185 -8.70 -22.32 0.95
CA ARG A 185 -7.30 -22.11 0.63
C ARG A 185 -7.03 -20.68 0.24
N ILE A 186 -5.84 -20.20 0.55
CA ILE A 186 -5.34 -18.92 0.07
C ILE A 186 -4.70 -19.18 -1.28
N ASP A 187 -5.14 -18.43 -2.29
CA ASP A 187 -4.58 -18.48 -3.64
C ASP A 187 -3.50 -17.39 -3.80
N GLU A 188 -3.85 -16.15 -3.45
CA GLU A 188 -2.95 -15.00 -3.59
C GLU A 188 -3.14 -14.00 -2.44
N ILE A 189 -2.03 -13.44 -1.95
CA ILE A 189 -2.03 -12.27 -1.07
C ILE A 189 -1.42 -11.11 -1.85
N GLN A 190 -2.21 -10.09 -2.17
CA GLN A 190 -1.71 -8.91 -2.86
C GLN A 190 -0.98 -7.98 -1.88
N ALA A 191 -0.03 -7.20 -2.40
CA ALA A 191 0.62 -6.15 -1.62
C ALA A 191 -0.37 -5.01 -1.31
N PRO A 192 -0.25 -4.32 -0.16
CA PRO A 192 -1.06 -3.16 0.16
C PRO A 192 -0.98 -2.06 -0.89
N LYS A 193 -2.12 -1.67 -1.46
CA LYS A 193 -2.27 -0.58 -2.42
C LYS A 193 -2.81 0.65 -1.70
N LYS A 194 -2.14 1.80 -1.88
CA LYS A 194 -2.62 3.08 -1.33
C LYS A 194 -3.89 3.50 -2.08
N PHE A 195 -4.93 3.93 -1.37
CA PHE A 195 -6.05 4.62 -1.99
C PHE A 195 -5.54 5.91 -2.63
N GLN A 196 -5.63 6.03 -3.95
CA GLN A 196 -5.54 7.34 -4.60
C GLN A 196 -6.85 8.07 -4.28
N VAL A 197 -6.82 8.93 -3.26
CA VAL A 197 -7.85 9.96 -3.15
C VAL A 197 -7.71 10.79 -4.44
N PRO A 198 -8.76 10.94 -5.28
CA PRO A 198 -8.69 11.85 -6.41
C PRO A 198 -8.31 13.20 -5.83
N GLY A 199 -7.13 13.70 -6.20
CA GLY A 199 -6.62 14.94 -5.68
C GLY A 199 -7.61 16.04 -6.02
N ASN A 200 -8.35 16.50 -5.01
CA ASN A 200 -8.83 17.86 -5.02
C ASN A 200 -7.57 18.72 -5.02
N PHE A 201 -7.14 19.11 -6.22
CA PHE A 201 -6.50 20.39 -6.40
C PHE A 201 -7.50 21.43 -5.86
N GLU A 202 -7.39 21.73 -4.57
CA GLU A 202 -7.88 22.99 -4.06
C GLU A 202 -7.12 24.08 -4.83
N GLN A 203 -7.81 24.62 -5.83
CA GLN A 203 -7.58 25.99 -6.26
C GLN A 203 -7.82 26.89 -5.04
N GLY A 204 -6.82 27.69 -4.71
CA GLY A 204 -6.90 28.78 -3.73
C GLY A 204 -5.47 29.16 -3.34
N PHE A 205 -4.97 30.37 -3.53
CA PHE A 205 -5.54 31.67 -3.91
C PHE A 205 -4.49 32.44 -4.72
#